data_AF-A0AAW2EHF0-F1
#
_entry.id   AF-A0AAW2EHF0-F1
#
_cell.length_a   1.000
_cell.length_b   1.000
_cell.length_c   1.000
_cell.angle_alpha   90.00
_cell.angle_beta   90.00
_cell.angle_gamma   90.00
#
_symmetry.space_group_name_H-M   'P 1'
#
loop_
_entity.id
_entity.type
_entity.pdbx_description
1 polymer ?
#
loop_
_entity_poly.entity_id
_entity_poly.type
_entity_poly.pdbx_seq_one_letter_code
_entity_poly.pdbx_strand_id
1 'polypeptide(L)'
;MIIEDWMKTKMKEERNVMLKQAKIVRLVTVCGVFMILGLVTIVFSAFFYGQMINYTTNLTDLIGKPLPIPTYYLYDISSSPKYEITYLIQLIGLIACGLYYTAIDNLLVFLVLHICGQIENLHLRLLNLRAESNFKVILKHNVKDHIRLIRSTEIVDDTFNLMILGLLFLFGILFCLHGFLIINVIKIQSDSLSTVNCIWYISSSVCVLMHTGIYCAGGEFLVTQSEKIFYAAYEYSWYNLEPKVAKELILIMLRAKKPLNITAGKTFPMTMSTFCNLLKTSAGYVSVLFANNN
;
A
#
# COMPACT_ATOMS: atom_id res chain seq x y z
N MET A 1 -7.19 -12.16 18.20
CA MET A 1 -7.40 -10.70 18.05
C MET A 1 -8.52 -10.35 17.06
N ILE A 2 -8.34 -10.47 15.74
CA ILE A 2 -9.34 -9.97 14.76
C ILE A 2 -10.67 -10.73 14.87
N ILE A 3 -10.63 -12.07 14.96
CA ILE A 3 -11.85 -12.89 15.11
C ILE A 3 -12.60 -12.50 16.41
N GLU A 4 -11.88 -12.33 17.51
CA GLU A 4 -12.45 -11.91 18.79
C GLU A 4 -13.10 -10.53 18.67
N ASP A 5 -12.46 -9.61 17.94
CA ASP A 5 -13.04 -8.30 17.65
C ASP A 5 -14.35 -8.45 16.89
N TRP A 6 -14.48 -9.34 15.92
CA TRP A 6 -15.76 -9.57 15.22
C TRP A 6 -16.82 -10.24 16.09
N MET A 7 -16.42 -11.17 16.98
CA MET A 7 -17.33 -11.94 17.85
C MET A 7 -17.84 -11.16 19.06
N LYS A 8 -17.13 -10.13 19.52
CA LYS A 8 -17.55 -9.30 20.65
C LYS A 8 -18.93 -8.67 20.40
N THR A 9 -19.77 -8.57 21.43
CA THR A 9 -20.99 -7.76 21.43
C THR A 9 -20.66 -6.28 21.25
N LYS A 10 -21.39 -5.60 20.35
CA LYS A 10 -21.08 -4.21 19.94
C LYS A 10 -22.34 -3.39 19.72
N MET A 11 -22.18 -2.08 19.84
CA MET A 11 -23.17 -1.13 19.36
C MET A 11 -23.32 -1.21 17.84
N LYS A 12 -24.49 -0.81 17.33
CA LYS A 12 -24.78 -0.77 15.89
C LYS A 12 -23.78 0.11 15.13
N GLU A 13 -23.37 1.22 15.74
CA GLU A 13 -22.38 2.17 15.20
C GLU A 13 -21.01 1.51 15.02
N GLU A 14 -20.52 0.80 16.03
CA GLU A 14 -19.22 0.10 15.96
C GLU A 14 -19.20 -0.97 14.85
N ARG A 15 -20.32 -1.68 14.69
CA ARG A 15 -20.47 -2.67 13.61
C ARG A 15 -20.44 -1.99 12.24
N ASN A 16 -21.08 -0.83 12.10
CA ASN A 16 -21.09 -0.07 10.85
C ASN A 16 -19.69 0.42 10.48
N VAL A 17 -18.89 0.87 11.45
CA VAL A 17 -17.49 1.26 11.25
C VAL A 17 -16.67 0.08 10.72
N MET A 18 -16.76 -1.09 11.37
CA MET A 18 -16.02 -2.28 10.94
C MET A 18 -16.43 -2.74 9.53
N LEU A 19 -17.73 -2.71 9.22
CA LEU A 19 -18.23 -3.03 7.88
C LEU A 19 -17.76 -2.01 6.83
N LYS A 20 -17.67 -0.73 7.18
CA LYS A 20 -17.13 0.31 6.29
C LYS A 20 -15.66 0.03 5.95
N GLN A 21 -14.84 -0.26 6.96
CA GLN A 21 -13.43 -0.60 6.74
C GLN A 21 -13.27 -1.88 5.90
N ALA A 22 -14.06 -2.92 6.19
CA ALA A 22 -14.05 -4.16 5.41
C ALA A 22 -14.44 -3.95 3.93
N LYS A 23 -15.39 -3.05 3.65
CA LYS A 23 -15.76 -2.67 2.28
C LYS A 23 -14.62 -1.95 1.55
N ILE A 24 -13.89 -1.06 2.25
CA ILE A 24 -12.72 -0.36 1.68
C ILE A 24 -11.61 -1.37 1.35
N VAL A 25 -11.29 -2.28 2.28
CA VAL A 25 -10.30 -3.36 2.03
C VAL A 25 -10.70 -4.19 0.81
N ARG A 26 -11.98 -4.59 0.71
CA ARG A 26 -12.48 -5.35 -0.44
C ARG A 26 -12.35 -4.56 -1.74
N LEU A 27 -12.64 -3.26 -1.73
CA LEU A 27 -12.48 -2.39 -2.90
C LEU A 27 -11.01 -2.33 -3.33
N VAL A 28 -10.09 -2.10 -2.39
CA VAL A 28 -8.64 -2.08 -2.67
C VAL A 28 -8.17 -3.41 -3.26
N THR A 29 -8.63 -4.53 -2.68
CA THR A 29 -8.31 -5.88 -3.19
C THR A 29 -8.80 -6.07 -4.61
N VAL A 30 -10.05 -5.68 -4.90
CA VAL A 30 -10.65 -5.78 -6.24
C VAL A 30 -9.90 -4.91 -7.25
N CYS A 31 -9.58 -3.67 -6.89
CA CYS A 31 -8.76 -2.78 -7.71
C CYS A 31 -7.38 -3.40 -8.02
N GLY A 32 -6.70 -3.97 -7.01
CA GLY A 32 -5.42 -4.65 -7.19
C GLY A 32 -5.48 -5.83 -8.16
N VAL A 33 -6.52 -6.65 -8.08
CA VAL A 33 -6.74 -7.77 -9.02
C VAL A 33 -6.97 -7.25 -10.45
N PHE A 34 -7.79 -6.21 -10.63
CA PHE A 34 -8.00 -5.62 -11.95
C PHE A 34 -6.72 -5.00 -12.54
N MET A 35 -5.86 -4.41 -11.72
CA MET A 35 -4.56 -3.91 -12.19
C MET A 35 -3.67 -5.04 -12.72
N ILE A 36 -3.58 -6.17 -12.00
CA ILE A 36 -2.83 -7.34 -12.48
C ILE A 36 -3.41 -7.86 -13.78
N LEU A 37 -4.72 -8.04 -13.85
CA LEU A 37 -5.39 -8.52 -15.07
C LEU A 37 -5.09 -7.58 -16.26
N GLY A 38 -5.13 -6.26 -16.04
CA GLY A 38 -4.74 -5.28 -17.06
C GLY A 38 -3.31 -5.47 -17.56
N LEU A 39 -2.33 -5.60 -16.66
CA LEU A 39 -0.93 -5.84 -17.05
C LEU A 39 -0.75 -7.17 -17.80
N VAL A 40 -1.42 -8.22 -17.35
CA VAL A 40 -1.41 -9.54 -18.01
C VAL A 40 -2.01 -9.46 -19.41
N THR A 41 -3.10 -8.70 -19.60
CA THR A 41 -3.68 -8.51 -20.94
C THR A 41 -2.75 -7.76 -21.89
N ILE A 42 -1.95 -6.81 -21.40
CA ILE A 42 -0.93 -6.11 -22.21
C ILE A 42 0.19 -7.06 -22.61
N VAL A 43 0.67 -7.89 -21.67
CA VAL A 43 1.70 -8.90 -21.97
C VAL A 43 1.17 -9.91 -22.99
N PHE A 44 -0.04 -10.42 -22.77
CA PHE A 44 -0.67 -11.40 -23.64
C PHE A 44 -0.96 -10.86 -25.04
N SER A 45 -1.38 -9.59 -25.18
CA SER A 45 -1.57 -8.98 -26.50
C SER A 45 -0.25 -8.84 -27.25
N ALA A 46 0.86 -8.53 -26.56
CA ALA A 46 2.19 -8.46 -27.17
C ALA A 46 2.62 -9.79 -27.82
N PHE A 47 2.14 -10.93 -27.33
CA PHE A 47 2.37 -12.24 -27.95
C PHE A 47 1.77 -12.33 -29.36
N PHE A 48 0.50 -11.95 -29.53
CA PHE A 48 -0.21 -12.07 -30.81
C PHE A 48 0.32 -11.09 -31.86
N TYR A 49 0.72 -9.91 -31.42
CA TYR A 49 1.25 -8.88 -32.33
C TYR A 49 2.76 -8.99 -32.55
N GLY A 50 3.45 -9.92 -31.87
CA GLY A 50 4.90 -10.13 -32.01
C GLY A 50 5.73 -8.90 -31.61
N GLN A 51 5.23 -8.07 -30.71
CA GLN A 51 5.87 -6.80 -30.34
C GLN A 51 6.81 -6.95 -29.15
N MET A 52 7.98 -6.31 -29.25
CA MET A 52 8.94 -6.23 -28.16
C MET A 52 8.47 -5.19 -27.13
N ILE A 53 8.19 -5.62 -25.90
CA ILE A 53 7.84 -4.75 -24.77
C ILE A 53 9.06 -3.92 -24.29
N ASN A 54 10.28 -4.37 -24.64
CA ASN A 54 11.53 -3.75 -24.20
C ASN A 54 12.12 -2.82 -25.28
N TYR A 55 12.64 -1.69 -24.81
CA TYR A 55 13.29 -0.68 -25.65
C TYR A 55 14.75 -1.03 -25.98
N THR A 56 15.41 -1.84 -25.14
CA THR A 56 16.81 -2.25 -25.32
C THR A 56 16.88 -3.66 -25.91
N THR A 57 17.63 -3.81 -26.99
CA THR A 57 17.98 -5.13 -27.54
C THR A 57 19.05 -5.77 -26.66
N ASN A 58 18.68 -6.79 -25.89
CA ASN A 58 19.64 -7.62 -25.17
C ASN A 58 20.31 -8.60 -26.14
N LEU A 59 21.56 -9.00 -25.85
CA LEU A 59 22.27 -10.04 -26.62
C LEU A 59 21.49 -11.38 -26.65
N THR A 60 20.61 -11.59 -25.68
CA THR A 60 19.75 -12.76 -25.53
C THR A 60 18.41 -12.64 -26.27
N ASP A 61 18.11 -11.51 -26.92
CA ASP A 61 16.85 -11.32 -27.62
C ASP A 61 16.81 -12.14 -28.92
N LEU A 62 15.87 -13.07 -28.97
CA LEU A 62 15.58 -13.83 -30.19
C LEU A 62 14.89 -12.91 -31.20
N ILE A 63 15.60 -12.62 -32.30
CA ILE A 63 15.09 -11.80 -33.41
C ILE A 63 13.75 -12.39 -33.89
N GLY A 64 12.67 -11.61 -33.74
CA GLY A 64 11.31 -11.98 -34.17
C GLY A 64 10.48 -12.83 -33.20
N LYS A 65 10.99 -13.16 -32.00
CA LYS A 65 10.25 -13.93 -30.97
C LYS A 65 10.42 -13.32 -29.56
N PRO A 66 9.71 -12.21 -29.25
CA PRO A 66 9.82 -11.52 -27.97
C PRO A 66 9.31 -12.37 -26.80
N LEU A 67 10.15 -12.60 -25.79
CA LEU A 67 9.69 -13.13 -24.50
C LEU A 67 9.36 -11.98 -23.52
N PRO A 68 8.29 -12.09 -22.72
CA PRO A 68 7.94 -11.08 -21.69
C PRO A 68 9.10 -10.79 -20.74
N ILE A 69 9.86 -11.82 -20.39
CA ILE A 69 11.08 -11.69 -19.58
C ILE A 69 12.26 -12.23 -20.41
N PRO A 70 13.12 -11.37 -20.96
CA PRO A 70 14.29 -11.81 -21.70
C PRO A 70 15.27 -12.47 -20.72
N THR A 71 15.43 -13.78 -20.85
CA THR A 71 16.26 -14.62 -19.98
C THR A 71 17.03 -15.62 -20.82
N TYR A 72 18.20 -16.05 -20.32
CA TYR A 72 18.99 -17.09 -20.97
C TYR A 72 18.43 -18.47 -20.63
N TYR A 73 18.30 -19.34 -21.64
CA TYR A 73 17.85 -20.72 -21.48
C TYR A 73 18.90 -21.70 -21.98
N LEU A 74 18.99 -22.85 -21.30
CA LEU A 74 19.93 -23.93 -21.62
C LEU A 74 19.52 -24.77 -22.84
N TYR A 75 18.35 -24.49 -23.42
CA TYR A 75 17.81 -25.18 -24.58
C TYR A 75 17.43 -24.17 -25.68
N ASP A 76 17.45 -24.63 -26.93
CA ASP A 76 17.04 -23.81 -28.06
C ASP A 76 15.51 -23.58 -28.05
N ILE A 77 15.11 -22.33 -27.86
CA ILE A 77 13.73 -21.85 -27.77
C ILE A 77 13.18 -21.50 -29.17
N SER A 78 14.06 -21.32 -30.18
CA SER A 78 13.67 -20.77 -31.49
C SER A 78 12.68 -21.65 -32.24
N SER A 79 12.63 -22.95 -31.96
CA SER A 79 11.75 -23.92 -32.60
C SER A 79 10.36 -23.99 -31.96
N SER A 80 9.29 -23.97 -32.76
CA SER A 80 7.92 -24.32 -32.30
C SER A 80 7.86 -25.83 -31.99
N PRO A 81 7.22 -26.29 -30.88
CA PRO A 81 6.36 -25.57 -29.94
C PRO A 81 7.07 -25.02 -28.68
N LYS A 82 8.41 -25.02 -28.62
CA LYS A 82 9.17 -24.72 -27.40
C LYS A 82 9.02 -23.26 -26.98
N TYR A 83 8.94 -22.34 -27.94
CA TYR A 83 8.70 -20.92 -27.69
C TYR A 83 7.34 -20.70 -27.02
N GLU A 84 6.28 -21.29 -27.56
CA GLU A 84 4.91 -21.16 -27.08
C GLU A 84 4.77 -21.72 -25.66
N ILE A 85 5.40 -22.87 -25.38
CA ILE A 85 5.46 -23.46 -24.05
C ILE A 85 6.20 -22.55 -23.07
N THR A 86 7.36 -22.01 -23.47
CA THR A 86 8.17 -21.13 -22.61
C THR A 86 7.44 -19.83 -22.30
N TYR A 87 6.77 -19.24 -23.30
CA TYR A 87 5.94 -18.05 -23.12
C TYR A 87 4.79 -18.31 -22.14
N LEU A 88 4.09 -19.44 -22.27
CA LEU A 88 3.00 -19.83 -21.37
C LEU A 88 3.49 -20.02 -19.93
N ILE A 89 4.66 -20.63 -19.74
CA ILE A 89 5.28 -20.78 -18.41
C ILE A 89 5.60 -19.41 -17.81
N GLN A 90 6.19 -18.49 -18.59
CA GLN A 90 6.46 -17.12 -18.11
C GLN A 90 5.17 -16.37 -17.75
N LEU A 91 4.11 -16.52 -18.54
CA LEU A 91 2.82 -15.90 -18.25
C LEU A 91 2.22 -16.39 -16.93
N ILE A 92 2.23 -17.71 -16.69
CA ILE A 92 1.78 -18.30 -15.44
C ILE A 92 2.63 -17.80 -14.27
N GLY A 93 3.96 -17.75 -14.44
CA GLY A 93 4.88 -17.22 -13.45
C GLY A 93 4.60 -15.76 -13.09
N LEU A 94 4.37 -14.90 -14.09
CA LEU A 94 4.03 -13.49 -13.90
C LEU A 94 2.71 -13.31 -13.14
N ILE A 95 1.68 -14.08 -13.49
CA ILE A 95 0.39 -14.07 -12.77
C ILE A 95 0.59 -14.50 -11.32
N ALA A 96 1.33 -15.59 -11.08
CA ALA A 96 1.58 -16.10 -9.73
C ALA A 96 2.36 -15.09 -8.87
N CYS A 97 3.42 -14.48 -9.42
CA CYS A 97 4.20 -13.44 -8.74
C CYS A 97 3.34 -12.21 -8.42
N GLY A 98 2.53 -11.75 -9.37
CA GLY A 98 1.62 -10.62 -9.16
C GLY A 98 0.59 -10.88 -8.06
N LEU A 99 -0.01 -12.08 -8.06
CA LEU A 99 -0.97 -12.49 -7.03
C LEU A 99 -0.32 -12.58 -5.64
N TYR A 100 0.90 -13.13 -5.55
CA TYR A 100 1.63 -13.19 -4.28
C TYR A 100 1.95 -11.79 -3.74
N TYR A 101 2.45 -10.92 -4.61
CA TYR A 101 2.77 -9.54 -4.27
C TYR A 101 1.53 -8.79 -3.76
N THR A 102 0.43 -8.82 -4.53
CA THR A 102 -0.82 -8.18 -4.10
C THR A 102 -1.42 -8.80 -2.84
N ALA A 103 -1.24 -10.09 -2.59
CA ALA A 103 -1.72 -10.72 -1.36
C ALA A 103 -1.04 -10.13 -0.12
N ILE A 104 0.26 -9.88 -0.17
CA ILE A 104 1.02 -9.25 0.92
C ILE A 104 0.55 -7.81 1.14
N ASP A 105 0.44 -7.04 0.07
CA ASP A 105 -0.02 -5.65 0.12
C ASP A 105 -1.44 -5.57 0.74
N ASN A 106 -2.35 -6.42 0.28
CA ASN A 106 -3.71 -6.49 0.79
C ASN A 106 -3.76 -6.92 2.26
N LEU A 107 -2.87 -7.81 2.71
CA LEU A 107 -2.76 -8.20 4.11
C LEU A 107 -2.36 -7.00 4.98
N LEU A 108 -1.34 -6.23 4.58
CA LEU A 108 -0.91 -5.04 5.31
C LEU A 108 -2.04 -4.00 5.40
N VAL A 109 -2.68 -3.69 4.27
CA VAL A 109 -3.81 -2.74 4.22
C VAL A 109 -4.97 -3.20 5.10
N PHE A 110 -5.30 -4.49 5.05
CA PHE A 110 -6.32 -5.08 5.90
C PHE A 110 -6.01 -4.89 7.39
N LEU A 111 -4.79 -5.19 7.82
CA LEU A 111 -4.37 -5.05 9.21
C LEU A 111 -4.45 -3.59 9.67
N VAL A 112 -3.92 -2.65 8.87
CA VAL A 112 -3.96 -1.22 9.18
C VAL A 112 -5.39 -0.71 9.26
N LEU A 113 -6.24 -0.98 8.26
CA LEU A 113 -7.63 -0.52 8.26
C LEU A 113 -8.48 -1.18 9.36
N HIS A 114 -8.20 -2.43 9.73
CA HIS A 114 -8.84 -3.06 10.90
C HIS A 114 -8.48 -2.31 12.19
N ILE A 115 -7.19 -2.01 12.40
CA ILE A 115 -6.74 -1.23 13.56
C ILE A 115 -7.40 0.15 13.56
N CYS A 116 -7.43 0.85 12.42
CA CYS A 116 -8.11 2.14 12.29
C CYS A 116 -9.60 2.05 12.64
N GLY A 117 -10.28 0.97 12.23
CA GLY A 117 -11.67 0.72 12.60
C GLY A 117 -11.85 0.51 14.10
N GLN A 118 -10.92 -0.21 14.76
CA GLN A 118 -10.96 -0.39 16.21
C GLN A 118 -10.65 0.89 16.98
N ILE A 119 -9.75 1.74 16.48
CA ILE A 119 -9.46 3.06 17.04
C ILE A 119 -10.70 3.96 16.94
N GLU A 120 -11.39 3.97 15.79
CA GLU A 120 -12.63 4.74 15.64
C GLU A 120 -13.73 4.21 16.58
N ASN A 121 -13.85 2.89 16.75
CA ASN A 121 -14.78 2.32 17.74
C ASN A 121 -14.44 2.75 19.17
N LEU A 122 -13.15 2.77 19.52
CA LEU A 122 -12.68 3.27 20.81
C LEU A 122 -13.02 4.75 20.97
N HIS A 123 -12.83 5.57 19.93
CA HIS A 123 -13.20 6.98 19.92
C HIS A 123 -14.71 7.17 20.16
N LEU A 124 -15.58 6.41 19.49
CA LEU A 124 -17.03 6.44 19.73
C LEU A 124 -17.40 6.07 21.17
N ARG A 125 -16.77 5.04 21.73
CA ARG A 125 -16.98 4.67 23.14
C ARG A 125 -16.52 5.78 24.09
N LEU A 126 -15.44 6.48 23.77
CA LEU A 126 -14.96 7.60 24.57
C LEU A 126 -15.93 8.79 24.54
N LEU A 127 -16.53 9.09 23.39
CA LEU A 127 -17.55 10.14 23.28
C LEU A 127 -18.83 9.79 24.06
N ASN A 128 -19.24 8.53 24.02
CA ASN A 128 -20.44 8.04 24.70
C ASN A 128 -20.24 7.80 26.21
N LEU A 129 -19.06 8.06 26.77
CA LEU A 129 -18.80 7.98 28.22
C LEU A 129 -19.63 8.95 29.06
N ARG A 130 -20.33 9.92 28.44
CA ARG A 130 -20.94 11.07 29.12
C ARG A 130 -22.19 10.79 29.97
N ALA A 131 -22.65 9.54 30.08
CA ALA A 131 -23.99 9.25 30.63
C ALA A 131 -24.12 8.05 31.59
N GLU A 132 -23.03 7.42 32.08
CA GLU A 132 -23.17 6.19 32.88
C GLU A 132 -22.54 6.24 34.28
N SER A 133 -23.27 5.67 35.25
CA SER A 133 -22.85 5.43 36.64
C SER A 133 -21.63 4.52 36.77
N ASN A 134 -21.27 3.78 35.71
CA ASN A 134 -20.16 2.82 35.65
C ASN A 134 -18.89 3.38 34.98
N PHE A 135 -18.71 4.69 34.95
CA PHE A 135 -17.61 5.39 34.27
C PHE A 135 -16.22 4.73 34.45
N LYS A 136 -15.84 4.38 35.69
CA LYS A 136 -14.52 3.81 36.00
C LYS A 136 -14.30 2.43 35.39
N VAL A 137 -15.35 1.60 35.32
CA VAL A 137 -15.26 0.25 34.74
C VAL A 137 -15.12 0.34 33.22
N ILE A 138 -15.89 1.22 32.59
CA ILE A 138 -15.87 1.45 31.14
C ILE A 138 -14.53 2.08 30.72
N LEU A 139 -14.04 3.06 31.46
CA LEU A 139 -12.74 3.69 31.21
C LEU A 139 -11.60 2.67 31.30
N LYS A 140 -11.59 1.82 32.34
CA LYS A 140 -10.61 0.73 32.47
C LYS A 140 -10.63 -0.22 31.28
N HIS A 141 -11.82 -0.54 30.76
CA HIS A 141 -11.97 -1.37 29.56
C HIS A 141 -11.41 -0.66 28.32
N ASN A 142 -11.75 0.61 28.11
CA ASN A 142 -11.25 1.42 27.00
C ASN A 142 -9.73 1.59 27.02
N VAL A 143 -9.12 1.78 28.20
CA VAL A 143 -7.66 1.85 28.35
C VAL A 143 -6.99 0.53 27.96
N LYS A 144 -7.55 -0.61 28.38
CA LYS A 144 -7.03 -1.93 27.98
C LYS A 144 -7.12 -2.12 26.47
N ASP A 145 -8.25 -1.77 25.86
CA ASP A 145 -8.42 -1.85 24.41
C ASP A 145 -7.43 -0.90 23.69
N HIS A 146 -7.22 0.33 24.18
CA HIS A 146 -6.23 1.26 23.62
C HIS A 146 -4.81 0.72 23.67
N ILE A 147 -4.38 0.18 24.82
CA ILE A 147 -3.04 -0.44 24.97
C ILE A 147 -2.89 -1.63 24.02
N ARG A 148 -3.94 -2.45 23.88
CA ARG A 148 -3.94 -3.56 22.93
C ARG A 148 -3.73 -3.06 21.50
N LEU A 149 -4.44 -2.00 21.09
CA LEU A 149 -4.33 -1.43 19.74
C LEU A 149 -2.96 -0.81 19.47
N ILE A 150 -2.38 -0.11 20.45
CA ILE A 150 -1.00 0.40 20.36
C ILE A 150 -0.04 -0.75 20.07
N ARG A 151 -0.12 -1.85 20.84
CA ARG A 151 0.73 -3.03 20.63
C ARG A 151 0.47 -3.68 19.27
N SER A 152 -0.77 -3.73 18.82
CA SER A 152 -1.11 -4.25 17.48
C SER A 152 -0.45 -3.43 16.38
N THR A 153 -0.47 -2.09 16.49
CA THR A 153 0.23 -1.21 15.54
C THR A 153 1.73 -1.44 15.57
N GLU A 154 2.33 -1.53 16.77
CA GLU A 154 3.77 -1.78 16.93
C GLU A 154 4.17 -3.12 16.29
N ILE A 155 3.38 -4.19 16.47
CA ILE A 155 3.64 -5.49 15.84
C ILE A 155 3.56 -5.40 14.31
N VAL A 156 2.56 -4.70 13.77
CA VAL A 156 2.42 -4.51 12.31
C VAL A 156 3.60 -3.70 11.78
N ASP A 157 3.97 -2.61 12.45
CA ASP A 157 5.11 -1.79 12.06
C ASP A 157 6.43 -2.58 12.15
N ASP A 158 6.66 -3.36 13.21
CA ASP A 158 7.84 -4.22 13.36
C ASP A 158 7.94 -5.28 12.26
N THR A 159 6.80 -5.85 11.86
CA THR A 159 6.75 -6.92 10.85
C THR A 159 7.03 -6.38 9.45
N PHE A 160 6.51 -5.20 9.11
CA PHE A 160 6.52 -4.69 7.74
C PHE A 160 7.52 -3.55 7.48
N ASN A 161 8.18 -2.97 8.50
CA ASN A 161 9.01 -1.77 8.31
C ASN A 161 10.16 -1.95 7.30
N LEU A 162 10.87 -3.09 7.32
CA LEU A 162 12.00 -3.35 6.41
C LEU A 162 11.50 -3.60 4.98
N MET A 163 10.38 -4.30 4.86
CA MET A 163 9.72 -4.54 3.57
C MET A 163 9.32 -3.20 2.93
N ILE A 164 8.63 -2.34 3.68
CA ILE A 164 8.20 -1.02 3.19
C ILE A 164 9.41 -0.16 2.83
N LEU A 165 10.50 -0.20 3.60
CA LEU A 165 11.74 0.49 3.25
C LEU A 165 12.29 0.04 1.89
N GLY A 166 12.41 -1.27 1.68
CA GLY A 166 12.84 -1.82 0.40
C GLY A 166 11.92 -1.41 -0.75
N LEU A 167 10.61 -1.42 -0.53
CA LEU A 167 9.62 -1.01 -1.53
C LEU A 167 9.73 0.48 -1.90
N LEU A 168 10.03 1.38 -0.95
CA LEU A 168 10.23 2.80 -1.25
C LEU A 168 11.47 3.06 -2.09
N PHE A 169 12.56 2.34 -1.80
CA PHE A 169 13.77 2.42 -2.64
C PHE A 169 13.50 1.90 -4.05
N LEU A 170 12.84 0.73 -4.16
CA LEU A 170 12.46 0.17 -5.46
C LEU A 170 11.51 1.09 -6.22
N PHE A 171 10.54 1.69 -5.54
CA PHE A 171 9.65 2.69 -6.13
C PHE A 171 10.45 3.83 -6.76
N GLY A 172 11.38 4.44 -6.01
CA GLY A 172 12.17 5.57 -6.52
C GLY A 172 12.96 5.21 -7.77
N ILE A 173 13.63 4.06 -7.76
CA ILE A 173 14.42 3.57 -8.90
C ILE A 173 13.51 3.29 -10.11
N LEU A 174 12.45 2.48 -9.93
CA LEU A 174 11.55 2.08 -11.01
C LEU A 174 10.84 3.29 -11.62
N PHE A 175 10.34 4.20 -10.78
CA PHE A 175 9.63 5.38 -11.25
C PHE A 175 10.55 6.31 -12.06
N CYS A 176 11.80 6.51 -11.61
CA CYS A 176 12.77 7.30 -12.36
C CYS A 176 13.12 6.66 -13.71
N LEU A 177 13.38 5.35 -13.73
CA LEU A 177 13.73 4.63 -14.96
C LEU A 177 12.57 4.60 -15.95
N HIS A 178 11.35 4.32 -15.48
CA HIS A 178 10.17 4.38 -16.35
C HIS A 178 9.95 5.79 -16.90
N GLY A 179 10.08 6.83 -16.06
CA GLY A 179 9.98 8.22 -16.50
C GLY A 179 10.96 8.57 -17.61
N PHE A 180 12.23 8.15 -17.46
CA PHE A 180 13.26 8.32 -18.49
C PHE A 180 12.93 7.57 -19.79
N LEU A 181 12.50 6.31 -19.68
CA LEU A 181 12.12 5.48 -20.84
C LEU A 181 10.93 6.07 -21.59
N ILE A 182 9.91 6.57 -20.89
CA ILE A 182 8.75 7.23 -21.50
C ILE A 182 9.20 8.43 -22.34
N ILE A 183 10.07 9.28 -21.81
CA ILE A 183 10.56 10.48 -22.54
C ILE A 183 11.36 10.09 -23.79
N ASN A 184 12.24 9.08 -23.69
CA ASN A 184 13.03 8.62 -24.84
C ASN A 184 12.15 8.01 -25.95
N VAL A 185 11.17 7.20 -25.58
CA VAL A 185 10.24 6.59 -26.55
C VAL A 185 9.42 7.66 -27.27
N ILE A 186 9.00 8.72 -26.56
CA ILE A 186 8.32 9.89 -27.17
C ILE A 186 9.25 10.65 -28.13
N LYS A 187 10.54 10.81 -27.82
CA LYS A 187 11.49 11.57 -28.65
C LYS A 187 11.80 10.88 -29.99
N ILE A 188 11.80 9.54 -30.03
CA ILE A 188 12.26 8.73 -31.18
C ILE A 188 11.09 8.41 -32.15
N GLN A 189 10.10 9.28 -32.21
CA GLN A 189 8.83 9.01 -32.86
C GLN A 189 8.94 8.68 -34.36
N SER A 190 8.88 7.38 -34.69
CA SER A 190 8.77 6.92 -36.09
C SER A 190 7.99 5.63 -36.33
N ASP A 191 7.51 4.89 -35.32
CA ASP A 191 6.86 3.58 -35.59
C ASP A 191 5.79 3.11 -34.59
N SER A 192 4.89 2.23 -35.05
CA SER A 192 3.77 1.65 -34.27
C SER A 192 4.22 0.87 -33.01
N LEU A 193 5.43 0.32 -33.04
CA LEU A 193 6.08 -0.40 -31.94
C LEU A 193 6.42 0.53 -30.75
N SER A 194 6.54 1.84 -31.00
CA SER A 194 6.73 2.87 -29.97
C SER A 194 5.47 3.03 -29.09
N THR A 195 4.27 2.86 -29.66
CA THR A 195 3.01 3.12 -28.94
C THR A 195 2.73 2.11 -27.84
N VAL A 196 2.95 0.81 -28.09
CA VAL A 196 2.70 -0.24 -27.08
C VAL A 196 3.72 -0.18 -25.94
N ASN A 197 4.97 0.17 -26.24
CA ASN A 197 5.99 0.39 -25.21
C ASN A 197 5.66 1.58 -24.31
N CYS A 198 5.18 2.69 -24.89
CA CYS A 198 4.64 3.80 -24.11
C CYS A 198 3.49 3.38 -23.20
N ILE A 199 2.51 2.64 -23.72
CA ILE A 199 1.37 2.14 -22.92
C ILE A 199 1.86 1.26 -21.76
N TRP A 200 2.82 0.36 -22.01
CA TRP A 200 3.42 -0.48 -20.99
C TRP A 200 4.10 0.33 -19.88
N TYR A 201 5.00 1.25 -20.22
CA TYR A 201 5.73 2.03 -19.20
C TYR A 201 4.81 2.96 -18.40
N ILE A 202 3.80 3.56 -19.06
CA ILE A 202 2.80 4.38 -18.38
C ILE A 202 1.96 3.51 -17.44
N SER A 203 1.44 2.37 -17.91
CA SER A 203 0.64 1.45 -17.11
C SER A 203 1.42 0.92 -15.90
N SER A 204 2.68 0.52 -16.10
CA SER A 204 3.59 0.06 -15.05
C SER A 204 3.87 1.18 -14.02
N SER A 205 4.09 2.41 -14.47
CA SER A 205 4.30 3.57 -13.58
C SER A 205 3.06 3.86 -12.74
N VAL A 206 1.86 3.82 -13.32
CA VAL A 206 0.60 3.99 -12.61
C VAL A 206 0.40 2.87 -11.57
N CYS A 207 0.74 1.64 -11.91
CA CYS A 207 0.68 0.51 -10.97
C CYS A 207 1.58 0.74 -9.74
N VAL A 208 2.86 1.05 -9.97
CA VAL A 208 3.85 1.32 -8.92
C VAL A 208 3.44 2.51 -8.03
N LEU A 209 2.85 3.55 -8.63
CA LEU A 209 2.25 4.69 -7.91
C LEU A 209 1.08 4.27 -7.02
N MET A 210 0.14 3.48 -7.54
CA MET A 210 -1.03 3.04 -6.77
C MET A 210 -0.63 2.16 -5.58
N HIS A 211 0.28 1.22 -5.77
CA HIS A 211 0.79 0.38 -4.68
C HIS A 211 1.40 1.20 -3.54
N THR A 212 2.29 2.13 -3.87
CA THR A 212 2.95 2.98 -2.85
C THR A 212 1.97 3.96 -2.22
N GLY A 213 1.06 4.54 -3.01
CA GLY A 213 0.04 5.46 -2.53
C GLY A 213 -0.91 4.83 -1.52
N ILE A 214 -1.25 3.55 -1.69
CA ILE A 214 -2.09 2.81 -0.75
C ILE A 214 -1.44 2.71 0.64
N TYR A 215 -0.12 2.47 0.72
CA TYR A 215 0.59 2.43 2.00
C TYR A 215 0.59 3.77 2.71
N CYS A 216 0.90 4.83 1.99
CA CYS A 216 0.91 6.19 2.54
C CYS A 216 -0.50 6.66 2.94
N ALA A 217 -1.53 6.32 2.16
CA ALA A 217 -2.91 6.63 2.50
C ALA A 217 -3.39 5.86 3.74
N GLY A 218 -3.05 4.57 3.85
CA GLY A 218 -3.37 3.75 5.02
C GLY A 218 -2.68 4.25 6.30
N GLY A 219 -1.39 4.62 6.19
CA GLY A 219 -0.63 5.18 7.31
C GLY A 219 -1.12 6.57 7.73
N GLU A 220 -1.46 7.44 6.78
CA GLU A 220 -2.10 8.74 7.06
C GLU A 220 -3.42 8.54 7.81
N PHE A 221 -4.26 7.63 7.32
CA PHE A 221 -5.53 7.31 7.94
C PHE A 221 -5.34 6.81 9.38
N LEU A 222 -4.34 5.97 9.63
CA LEU A 222 -4.00 5.50 10.99
C LEU A 222 -3.60 6.65 11.92
N VAL A 223 -2.74 7.55 11.44
CA VAL A 223 -2.32 8.74 12.20
C VAL A 223 -3.55 9.58 12.57
N THR A 224 -4.38 9.94 11.58
CA THR A 224 -5.59 10.75 11.81
C THR A 224 -6.54 10.10 12.82
N GLN A 225 -6.79 8.79 12.72
CA GLN A 225 -7.68 8.10 13.66
C GLN A 225 -7.09 8.07 15.07
N SER A 226 -5.78 7.88 15.20
CA SER A 226 -5.13 7.86 16.51
C SER A 226 -5.20 9.19 17.25
N GLU A 227 -5.12 10.31 16.51
CA GLU A 227 -5.23 11.66 17.08
C GLU A 227 -6.62 11.96 17.63
N LYS A 228 -7.69 11.39 17.06
CA LYS A 228 -9.05 11.55 17.58
C LYS A 228 -9.23 11.04 19.01
N ILE A 229 -8.43 10.07 19.44
CA ILE A 229 -8.45 9.60 20.84
C ILE A 229 -8.04 10.73 21.78
N PHE A 230 -7.01 11.50 21.41
CA PHE A 230 -6.56 12.65 22.18
C PHE A 230 -7.68 13.68 22.33
N TYR A 231 -8.31 14.06 21.22
CA TYR A 231 -9.39 15.05 21.23
C TYR A 231 -10.61 14.58 22.02
N ALA A 232 -11.04 13.33 21.86
CA ALA A 232 -12.16 12.80 22.65
C ALA A 232 -11.90 12.78 24.16
N ALA A 233 -10.66 12.47 24.57
CA ALA A 233 -10.29 12.55 25.97
C ALA A 233 -10.24 14.02 26.45
N TYR A 234 -9.68 14.93 25.64
CA TYR A 234 -9.52 16.34 25.99
C TYR A 234 -10.85 17.08 26.14
N GLU A 235 -11.80 16.83 25.22
CA GLU A 235 -13.13 17.45 25.22
C GLU A 235 -14.06 16.90 26.31
N TYR A 236 -13.68 15.80 26.96
CA TYR A 236 -14.39 15.32 28.14
C TYR A 236 -14.32 16.38 29.25
N SER A 237 -15.39 16.53 30.05
CA SER A 237 -15.44 17.49 31.16
C SER A 237 -14.60 17.00 32.36
N TRP A 238 -13.31 16.74 32.13
CA TRP A 238 -12.36 16.09 33.04
C TRP A 238 -12.08 16.91 34.29
N TYR A 239 -12.27 18.23 34.22
CA TYR A 239 -12.17 19.15 35.34
C TYR A 239 -13.31 18.98 36.37
N ASN A 240 -14.41 18.31 36.00
CA ASN A 240 -15.52 17.98 36.90
C ASN A 240 -15.38 16.57 37.52
N LEU A 241 -14.36 15.80 37.13
CA LEU A 241 -14.14 14.44 37.65
C LEU A 241 -13.42 14.47 38.99
N GLU A 242 -13.54 13.37 39.74
CA GLU A 242 -12.67 13.12 40.89
C GLU A 242 -11.18 13.19 40.49
N PRO A 243 -10.29 13.77 41.32
CA PRO A 243 -8.88 13.96 40.99
C PRO A 243 -8.15 12.68 40.56
N LYS A 244 -8.55 11.52 41.11
CA LYS A 244 -7.97 10.23 40.74
C LYS A 244 -8.28 9.85 39.29
N VAL A 245 -9.52 10.08 38.85
CA VAL A 245 -9.95 9.70 37.49
C VAL A 245 -9.53 10.74 36.47
N ALA A 246 -9.47 12.02 36.84
CA ALA A 246 -8.87 13.07 36.03
C ALA A 246 -7.41 12.75 35.69
N LYS A 247 -6.61 12.26 36.66
CA LYS A 247 -5.23 11.81 36.41
C LYS A 247 -5.15 10.65 35.42
N GLU A 248 -6.06 9.68 35.50
CA GLU A 248 -6.10 8.55 34.54
C GLU A 248 -6.37 9.05 33.11
N LEU A 249 -7.28 10.00 32.93
CA LEU A 249 -7.57 10.58 31.62
C LEU A 249 -6.39 11.40 31.07
N ILE A 250 -5.68 12.14 31.93
CA ILE A 250 -4.46 12.86 31.55
C ILE A 250 -3.38 11.90 31.03
N LEU A 251 -3.22 10.71 31.63
CA LEU A 251 -2.29 9.70 31.13
C LEU A 251 -2.67 9.22 29.72
N ILE A 252 -3.97 9.07 29.44
CA ILE A 252 -4.46 8.72 28.09
C ILE A 252 -4.12 9.83 27.11
N MET A 253 -4.36 11.10 27.47
CA MET A 253 -4.01 12.26 26.63
C MET A 253 -2.51 12.29 26.35
N LEU A 254 -1.66 12.11 27.36
CA LEU A 254 -0.21 12.09 27.20
C LEU A 254 0.25 10.97 26.26
N ARG A 255 -0.36 9.77 26.34
CA ARG A 255 -0.03 8.67 25.43
C ARG A 255 -0.55 8.91 24.01
N ALA A 256 -1.76 9.44 23.87
CA ALA A 256 -2.42 9.71 22.60
C ALA A 256 -1.80 10.89 21.84
N LYS A 257 -1.10 11.79 22.54
CA LYS A 257 -0.30 12.86 21.93
C LYS A 257 0.77 12.34 20.96
N LYS A 258 1.28 11.11 21.20
CA LYS A 258 2.18 10.43 20.25
C LYS A 258 1.29 9.62 19.29
N PRO A 259 1.13 10.07 18.02
CA PRO A 259 0.27 9.37 17.07
C PRO A 259 0.81 7.98 16.76
N LEU A 260 -0.10 7.10 16.37
CA LEU A 260 0.23 5.77 15.87
C LEU A 260 0.54 5.86 14.39
N ASN A 261 1.74 5.42 14.01
CA ASN A 261 2.21 5.46 12.63
C ASN A 261 2.83 4.13 12.22
N ILE A 262 2.76 3.85 10.92
CA ILE A 262 3.58 2.83 10.26
C ILE A 262 4.76 3.55 9.65
N THR A 263 5.94 2.94 9.73
CA THR A 263 7.21 3.52 9.31
C THR A 263 7.94 2.60 8.34
N ALA A 264 8.68 3.19 7.41
CA ALA A 264 9.67 2.50 6.62
C ALA A 264 11.01 2.56 7.35
N GLY A 265 11.56 1.39 7.69
CA GLY A 265 12.86 1.28 8.34
C GLY A 265 12.99 2.02 9.68
N LYS A 266 11.87 2.26 10.39
CA LYS A 266 11.81 3.07 11.62
C LYS A 266 12.21 4.54 11.47
N THR A 267 12.40 5.02 10.24
CA THR A 267 12.90 6.38 9.96
C THR A 267 11.86 7.24 9.28
N PHE A 268 11.22 6.73 8.22
CA PHE A 268 10.26 7.50 7.44
C PHE A 268 8.83 7.11 7.81
N PRO A 269 7.99 8.03 8.28
CA PRO A 269 6.58 7.72 8.52
C PRO A 269 5.83 7.58 7.19
N MET A 270 4.95 6.59 7.07
CA MET A 270 4.11 6.36 5.89
C MET A 270 2.93 7.32 5.88
N THR A 271 3.20 8.56 5.47
CA THR A 271 2.21 9.64 5.37
C THR A 271 2.07 10.10 3.93
N MET A 272 1.00 10.83 3.64
CA MET A 272 0.81 11.44 2.31
C MET A 272 1.89 12.49 2.02
N SER A 273 2.46 13.12 3.05
CA SER A 273 3.62 14.01 2.92
C SER A 273 4.85 13.26 2.38
N THR A 274 5.17 12.09 2.94
CA THR A 274 6.27 11.24 2.46
C THR A 274 6.06 10.83 1.01
N PHE A 275 4.82 10.45 0.63
CA PHE A 275 4.48 10.13 -0.75
C PHE A 275 4.75 11.30 -1.71
N CYS A 276 4.23 12.49 -1.39
CA CYS A 276 4.44 13.69 -2.19
C CYS A 276 5.93 14.06 -2.33
N ASN A 277 6.72 13.91 -1.26
CA ASN A 277 8.16 14.17 -1.30
C ASN A 277 8.90 13.16 -2.17
N LEU A 278 8.52 11.89 -2.09
CA LEU A 278 9.08 10.83 -2.92
C LEU A 278 8.80 11.06 -4.42
N LEU A 279 7.57 11.46 -4.75
CA LEU A 279 7.20 11.82 -6.13
C LEU A 279 7.98 13.02 -6.65
N LYS A 280 8.05 14.11 -5.88
CA LYS A 280 8.81 15.31 -6.26
C LYS A 280 10.28 14.99 -6.50
N THR A 281 10.88 14.22 -5.60
CA THR A 281 12.29 13.82 -5.70
C THR A 281 12.53 12.97 -6.94
N SER A 282 11.67 11.98 -7.19
CA SER A 282 11.79 11.10 -8.35
C SER A 282 11.58 11.85 -9.68
N ALA A 283 10.61 12.76 -9.74
CA ALA A 283 10.40 13.63 -10.91
C ALA A 283 11.58 14.60 -11.15
N GLY A 284 12.22 15.05 -10.07
CA GLY A 284 13.47 15.82 -10.12
C GLY A 284 14.60 15.02 -10.78
N TYR A 285 14.79 13.77 -10.38
CA TYR A 285 15.79 12.88 -11.00
C TYR A 285 15.48 12.60 -12.47
N VAL A 286 14.22 12.38 -12.85
CA VAL A 286 13.81 12.22 -14.26
C VAL A 286 14.21 13.47 -15.06
N SER A 287 13.96 14.67 -14.52
CA SER A 287 14.35 15.93 -15.16
C SER A 287 15.86 16.07 -15.36
N VAL A 288 16.65 15.68 -14.35
CA VAL A 288 18.12 15.71 -14.42
C VAL A 288 18.64 14.71 -15.46
N LEU A 289 18.14 13.48 -15.44
CA LEU A 289 18.51 12.45 -16.43
C LEU A 289 18.15 12.89 -17.85
N PHE A 290 17.03 13.56 -18.02
CA PHE A 290 16.63 14.12 -19.30
C PHE A 290 17.56 15.24 -19.76
N ALA A 291 17.86 16.21 -18.87
CA ALA A 291 18.72 17.34 -19.19
C ALA A 291 20.14 16.91 -19.60
N ASN A 292 20.67 15.85 -18.98
CA ASN A 292 22.02 15.36 -19.24
C ASN A 292 22.13 14.39 -20.43
N ASN A 293 21.01 14.08 -21.11
CA ASN A 293 20.96 13.24 -22.31
C ASN A 293 20.79 14.07 -23.61
N ASN A 294 20.80 15.41 -23.49
CA ASN A 294 20.89 16.34 -24.61
C ASN A 294 22.33 16.85 -24.74
#